data_AF-A0A6A3MG89-F1
#
_entry.id   AF-A0A6A3MG89-F1
#
_cell.length_a   1.000
_cell.length_b   1.000
_cell.length_c   1.000
_cell.angle_alpha   90.00
_cell.angle_beta   90.00
_cell.angle_gamma   90.00
#
_symmetry.space_group_name_H-M   'P 1'
#
loop_
_entity.id
_entity.type
_entity.pdbx_description
1 polymer ?
#
loop_
_entity_poly.entity_id
_entity_poly.type
_entity_poly.pdbx_seq_one_letter_code
_entity_poly.pdbx_strand_id
1 'polypeptide(L)'
;MDFKRYLQPRYRKGARLQTFELFRLDRGHPDKVACLRNPNSKPSMLTLCRSSNTNSPDTITLGRLLEAVAKVPAPKPNPEKALGMSIKIAPSVPAEFVHDPLVAKPAADMEADQA
;
A
#
# COMPACT_ATOMS: atom_id res chain seq x y z
N MET A 1 -5.32 2.68 -21.63
CA MET A 1 -6.08 1.47 -21.22
C MET A 1 -6.80 1.77 -19.92
N ASP A 2 -8.10 1.47 -19.82
CA ASP A 2 -8.90 1.73 -18.61
C ASP A 2 -8.81 0.52 -17.66
N PHE A 3 -8.00 0.66 -16.62
CA PHE A 3 -7.76 -0.36 -15.60
C PHE A 3 -9.05 -0.80 -14.89
N LYS A 4 -9.99 0.13 -14.69
CA LYS A 4 -11.28 -0.13 -14.04
C LYS A 4 -12.14 -1.03 -14.91
N ARG A 5 -12.22 -0.76 -16.23
CA ARG A 5 -12.94 -1.62 -17.19
C ARG A 5 -12.35 -3.03 -17.28
N TYR A 6 -11.04 -3.19 -17.15
CA TYR A 6 -10.41 -4.51 -17.18
C TYR A 6 -10.69 -5.33 -15.90
N LEU A 7 -10.57 -4.70 -14.72
CA LEU A 7 -10.68 -5.40 -13.44
C LEU A 7 -12.12 -5.62 -12.96
N GLN A 8 -13.02 -4.66 -13.20
CA GLN A 8 -14.40 -4.70 -12.71
C GLN A 8 -15.20 -5.97 -13.06
N PRO A 9 -15.09 -6.55 -14.29
CA PRO A 9 -15.75 -7.81 -14.59
C PRO A 9 -15.04 -9.03 -14.00
N ARG A 10 -13.72 -8.94 -13.73
CA ARG A 10 -12.87 -10.07 -13.31
C ARG A 10 -12.84 -10.25 -11.79
N TYR A 11 -12.82 -9.15 -11.07
CA TYR A 11 -12.65 -9.11 -9.63
C TYR A 11 -13.95 -8.71 -8.90
N ARG A 12 -14.09 -9.21 -7.67
CA ARG A 12 -15.16 -8.87 -6.74
C ARG A 12 -14.82 -7.58 -6.02
N LYS A 13 -15.84 -6.77 -5.74
CA LYS A 13 -15.71 -5.66 -4.80
C LYS A 13 -15.54 -6.28 -3.41
N GLY A 14 -14.40 -6.02 -2.76
CA GLY A 14 -14.02 -6.62 -1.48
C GLY A 14 -14.80 -6.07 -0.30
N ALA A 15 -16.11 -6.36 -0.22
CA ALA A 15 -17.02 -5.86 0.80
C ALA A 15 -16.66 -6.27 2.25
N ARG A 16 -15.66 -7.13 2.44
CA ARG A 16 -15.15 -7.57 3.74
C ARG A 16 -13.66 -7.34 3.92
N LEU A 17 -12.98 -6.64 3.00
CA LEU A 17 -11.55 -6.36 3.17
C LEU A 17 -11.32 -5.39 4.34
N GLN A 18 -12.25 -4.49 4.61
CA GLN A 18 -12.16 -3.50 5.68
C GLN A 18 -12.07 -4.10 7.10
N THR A 19 -12.41 -5.38 7.28
CA THR A 19 -12.28 -6.05 8.60
C THR A 19 -10.88 -6.61 8.86
N PHE A 20 -9.98 -6.52 7.88
CA PHE A 20 -8.62 -7.07 7.96
C PHE A 20 -7.59 -5.95 7.95
N GLU A 21 -6.54 -6.12 8.75
CA GLU A 21 -5.44 -5.15 8.88
C GLU A 21 -4.25 -5.52 7.99
N LEU A 22 -4.04 -6.82 7.72
CA LEU A 22 -2.93 -7.29 6.90
C LEU A 22 -3.41 -8.15 5.73
N PHE A 23 -2.74 -7.95 4.60
CA PHE A 23 -2.97 -8.68 3.36
C PHE A 23 -1.66 -9.24 2.84
N ARG A 24 -1.67 -10.52 2.45
CA ARG A 24 -0.54 -11.15 1.76
C ARG A 24 -1.02 -11.67 0.42
N LEU A 25 -0.34 -11.24 -0.63
CA LEU A 25 -0.58 -11.66 -2.01
C LEU A 25 0.55 -12.59 -2.44
N ASP A 26 0.18 -13.68 -3.09
CA ASP A 26 1.13 -14.59 -3.74
C ASP A 26 1.18 -14.29 -5.24
N ARG A 27 2.39 -14.18 -5.80
CA ARG A 27 2.59 -13.96 -7.23
C ARG A 27 2.12 -15.14 -8.07
N GLY A 28 2.15 -16.36 -7.53
CA GLY A 28 1.64 -17.56 -8.20
C GLY A 28 0.11 -17.63 -8.28
N HIS A 29 -0.58 -16.90 -7.39
CA HIS A 29 -2.04 -16.93 -7.26
C HIS A 29 -2.61 -15.51 -7.09
N PRO A 30 -2.57 -14.68 -8.15
CA PRO A 30 -3.05 -13.29 -8.09
C PRO A 30 -4.57 -13.18 -7.88
N ASP A 31 -5.30 -14.28 -8.03
CA ASP A 31 -6.73 -14.42 -7.75
C ASP A 31 -7.05 -14.58 -6.27
N LYS A 32 -6.04 -14.79 -5.41
CA LYS A 32 -6.20 -15.07 -3.98
C LYS A 32 -5.44 -14.07 -3.13
N VAL A 33 -6.04 -13.71 -1.99
CA VAL A 33 -5.39 -12.92 -0.96
C VAL A 33 -5.56 -13.61 0.39
N ALA A 34 -4.47 -13.72 1.13
CA ALA A 34 -4.51 -14.12 2.53
C ALA A 34 -4.76 -12.87 3.38
N CYS A 35 -5.85 -12.88 4.14
CA CYS A 35 -6.31 -11.78 4.96
C CYS A 35 -6.16 -12.12 6.44
N LEU A 36 -5.52 -11.24 7.20
CA LEU A 36 -5.35 -11.37 8.65
C LEU A 36 -6.02 -10.20 9.35
N ARG A 37 -6.75 -10.49 10.43
CA ARG A 37 -7.39 -9.44 11.25
C ARG A 37 -6.37 -8.71 12.12
N ASN A 38 -5.33 -9.42 12.56
CA ASN A 38 -4.19 -8.90 13.30
C ASN A 38 -2.97 -9.82 13.02
N PRO A 39 -1.74 -9.44 13.41
CA PRO A 39 -0.53 -10.21 13.10
C PRO A 39 -0.51 -11.66 13.60
N ASN A 40 -1.24 -11.95 14.68
CA ASN A 40 -1.29 -13.28 15.31
C ASN A 40 -2.48 -14.13 14.85
N SER A 41 -3.38 -13.58 14.05
CA SER A 41 -4.56 -14.29 13.58
C SER A 41 -4.24 -15.30 12.50
N LYS A 42 -4.99 -16.41 12.46
CA LYS A 42 -4.91 -17.36 11.35
C LYS A 42 -5.34 -16.67 10.04
N PRO A 43 -4.60 -16.86 8.95
CA PRO A 43 -4.94 -16.25 7.67
C PRO A 43 -6.22 -16.84 7.09
N SER A 44 -7.14 -15.97 6.70
CA SER A 44 -8.32 -16.31 5.92
C SER A 44 -8.02 -16.13 4.44
N MET A 45 -8.13 -17.19 3.64
CA MET A 45 -7.95 -17.08 2.20
C MET A 45 -9.22 -16.57 1.54
N LEU A 46 -9.11 -15.46 0.78
CA LEU A 46 -10.21 -14.90 0.01
C LEU A 46 -9.89 -14.92 -1.48
N THR A 47 -10.81 -15.47 -2.26
CA THR A 47 -10.77 -15.39 -3.72
C THR A 47 -11.30 -14.05 -4.18
N LEU A 48 -10.44 -13.27 -4.84
CA LEU A 48 -10.76 -11.97 -5.42
C LEU A 48 -11.54 -12.11 -6.73
N CYS A 49 -11.43 -13.23 -7.45
CA CYS A 49 -12.14 -13.45 -8.70
C CYS A 49 -13.64 -13.76 -8.49
N ARG A 50 -14.46 -13.40 -9.48
CA ARG A 50 -15.87 -13.80 -9.53
C ARG A 50 -15.97 -15.28 -9.92
N SER A 51 -16.81 -16.05 -9.21
CA SER A 51 -17.00 -17.51 -9.37
C SER A 51 -17.36 -18.00 -10.78
N SER A 52 -17.84 -17.11 -11.66
CA SER A 52 -18.27 -17.46 -13.02
C SER A 52 -17.21 -17.20 -14.10
N ASN A 53 -16.04 -16.65 -13.74
CA ASN A 53 -15.01 -16.34 -14.73
C ASN A 53 -14.07 -17.54 -14.90
N THR A 54 -14.28 -18.29 -15.97
CA THR A 54 -13.32 -19.24 -16.55
C THR A 54 -12.04 -18.58 -17.04
N ASN A 55 -12.03 -17.24 -17.15
CA ASN A 55 -10.86 -16.43 -17.48
C ASN A 55 -10.25 -15.84 -16.21
N SER A 56 -9.54 -16.66 -15.44
CA SER A 56 -8.61 -16.14 -14.44
C SER A 56 -7.67 -15.13 -15.12
N PRO A 57 -7.45 -13.94 -14.55
CA PRO A 57 -6.55 -12.98 -15.17
C PRO A 57 -5.17 -13.60 -15.31
N ASP A 58 -4.71 -13.76 -16.55
CA ASP A 58 -3.36 -14.23 -16.85
C ASP A 58 -2.34 -13.29 -16.19
N THR A 59 -1.41 -13.88 -15.45
CA THR A 59 -0.38 -13.19 -14.67
C THR A 59 0.47 -12.28 -15.56
N ILE A 60 0.75 -12.69 -16.80
CA ILE A 60 1.52 -11.89 -17.76
C ILE A 60 0.74 -10.64 -18.15
N THR A 61 -0.54 -10.82 -18.52
CA THR A 61 -1.43 -9.72 -18.87
C THR A 61 -1.63 -8.74 -17.71
N LEU A 62 -1.81 -9.24 -16.48
CA LEU A 62 -1.91 -8.41 -15.28
C LEU A 62 -0.63 -7.63 -14.99
N GLY A 63 0.54 -8.27 -15.14
CA GLY A 63 1.84 -7.62 -14.98
C GLY A 63 2.02 -6.44 -15.92
N ARG A 64 1.77 -6.66 -17.22
CA ARG A 64 1.81 -5.59 -18.24
C ARG A 64 0.83 -4.46 -17.94
N LEU A 65 -0.35 -4.79 -17.42
CA LEU A 65 -1.34 -3.81 -16.99
C LEU A 65 -0.84 -2.95 -15.84
N LEU A 66 -0.21 -3.56 -14.82
CA LEU A 66 0.37 -2.84 -13.69
C LEU A 66 1.54 -1.93 -14.12
N GLU A 67 2.37 -2.39 -15.05
CA GLU A 67 3.45 -1.58 -15.63
C GLU A 67 2.91 -0.37 -16.42
N ALA A 68 1.75 -0.53 -17.07
CA ALA A 68 1.07 0.54 -17.79
C ALA A 68 0.38 1.56 -16.87
N VAL A 69 0.26 1.30 -15.57
CA VAL A 69 -0.25 2.30 -14.61
C VAL A 69 0.80 3.38 -14.43
N ALA A 70 0.47 4.61 -14.81
CA ALA A 70 1.34 5.76 -14.58
C ALA A 70 1.68 5.85 -13.09
N LYS A 71 2.99 5.83 -12.78
CA LYS A 71 3.46 6.06 -11.42
C LYS A 71 3.06 7.47 -11.03
N VAL A 72 2.23 7.58 -10.00
CA VAL A 72 1.93 8.88 -9.41
C VAL A 72 3.22 9.42 -8.81
N PRO A 73 3.57 10.70 -9.02
CA PRO A 73 4.73 11.29 -8.37
C PRO A 73 4.63 11.11 -6.85
N ALA A 74 5.78 11.05 -6.19
CA ALA A 74 5.81 10.98 -4.73
C ALA A 74 4.94 12.12 -4.16
N PRO A 75 4.10 11.84 -3.14
CA PRO A 75 3.30 12.88 -2.52
C PRO A 75 4.23 13.97 -1.98
N LYS A 76 3.81 15.23 -2.06
CA LYS A 76 4.57 16.33 -1.47
C LYS A 76 4.80 16.03 0.02
N PRO A 77 6.04 16.19 0.53
CA PRO A 77 6.33 15.98 1.94
C PRO A 77 5.43 16.91 2.76
N ASN A 78 4.73 16.35 3.75
CA ASN A 78 3.90 17.11 4.68
C ASN A 78 4.76 17.41 5.93
N PRO A 79 5.19 18.67 6.14
CA PRO A 79 6.11 19.03 7.21
C PRO A 79 5.50 18.80 8.59
N GLU A 80 4.19 19.02 8.76
CA GLU A 80 3.49 18.78 10.03
C GLU A 80 3.50 17.30 10.40
N LYS A 81 3.27 16.42 9.41
CA LYS A 81 3.34 14.97 9.63
C LYS A 81 4.76 14.51 9.89
N ALA A 82 5.75 15.04 9.17
CA ALA A 82 7.15 14.71 9.40
C ALA A 82 7.57 15.08 10.83
N LEU A 83 7.22 16.28 11.29
CA LEU A 83 7.50 16.75 12.65
C LEU A 83 6.72 15.97 13.72
N GLY A 84 5.45 15.65 13.45
CA GLY A 84 4.65 14.79 14.33
C GLY A 84 5.22 13.38 14.47
N MET A 85 5.77 12.81 13.39
CA MET A 85 6.43 11.52 13.42
C MET A 85 7.77 11.60 14.18
N SER A 86 8.60 12.61 13.94
CA SER A 86 9.88 12.75 14.64
C SER A 86 9.67 12.88 16.16
N ILE A 87 8.66 13.63 16.60
CA ILE A 87 8.31 13.75 18.03
C ILE A 87 7.87 12.41 18.62
N LYS A 88 7.05 11.64 17.90
CA LYS A 88 6.56 10.34 18.38
C LYS A 88 7.62 9.25 18.39
N ILE A 89 8.52 9.29 17.42
CA ILE A 89 9.52 8.25 17.19
C ILE A 89 10.75 8.50 18.07
N ALA A 90 11.21 9.75 18.23
CA ALA A 90 12.43 10.09 18.97
C ALA A 90 12.56 9.43 20.36
N PRO A 91 11.51 9.32 21.20
CA PRO A 91 11.60 8.64 22.50
C PRO A 91 11.84 7.12 22.41
N SER A 92 11.52 6.51 21.27
CA SER A 92 11.65 5.07 21.02
C SER A 92 12.90 4.72 20.21
N VAL A 93 13.72 5.71 19.85
CA VAL A 93 14.95 5.51 19.07
C VAL A 93 16.11 5.22 20.02
N PRO A 94 16.84 4.09 19.84
CA PRO A 94 18.05 3.81 20.59
C PRO A 94 19.10 4.92 20.40
N ALA A 95 19.91 5.17 21.43
CA ALA A 95 20.88 6.27 21.45
C ALA A 95 21.83 6.29 20.23
N GLU A 96 22.16 5.12 19.69
CA GLU A 96 23.03 4.94 18.51
C GLU A 96 22.41 5.46 17.20
N PHE A 97 21.09 5.66 17.13
CA PHE A 97 20.37 6.11 15.93
C PHE A 97 19.77 7.52 16.08
N VAL A 98 20.07 8.23 17.16
CA VAL A 98 19.54 9.59 17.41
C VAL A 98 19.97 10.60 16.33
N HIS A 99 21.12 10.34 15.69
CA HIS A 99 21.65 11.17 14.60
C HIS A 99 21.26 10.68 13.20
N ASP A 100 20.41 9.65 13.09
CA ASP A 100 19.95 9.16 11.79
C ASP A 100 19.09 10.25 11.10
N PRO A 101 19.37 10.60 9.82
CA PRO A 101 18.57 11.56 9.07
C PRO A 101 17.06 11.26 9.02
N LEU A 102 16.65 10.00 9.19
CA LEU A 102 15.25 9.58 9.24
C LEU A 102 14.54 9.97 10.54
N VAL A 103 15.31 10.18 11.61
CA VAL A 103 14.83 10.55 12.96
C VAL A 103 15.13 12.02 13.26
N ALA A 104 16.14 12.57 12.61
CA ALA A 104 16.52 13.97 12.72
C ALA A 104 15.30 14.87 12.50
N LYS A 105 15.15 15.86 13.38
CA LYS A 105 14.09 16.86 13.27
C LYS A 105 14.19 17.49 11.87
N PRO A 106 13.13 17.46 11.05
CA PRO A 106 13.19 18.05 9.72
C PRO A 106 13.61 19.50 9.86
N ALA A 107 14.67 19.90 9.14
CA ALA A 107 15.02 21.30 8.99
C ALA A 107 13.77 21.99 8.45
N ALA A 108 13.30 23.01 9.16
CA ALA A 108 12.21 23.80 8.67
C ALA A 108 12.72 24.52 7.42
N ASP A 109 12.43 23.99 6.24
CA ASP A 109 12.39 24.80 5.02
C ASP A 109 11.14 25.69 5.13
N MET A 110 11.22 26.63 6.06
CA MET A 110 10.48 27.87 6.09
C MET A 110 11.30 28.87 5.27
N GLU A 111 11.28 28.73 3.94
CA GLU A 111 11.31 29.92 3.11
C GLU A 111 10.05 29.97 2.28
N ALA A 112 9.36 31.09 2.48
CA ALA A 112 8.11 31.47 1.88
C ALA A 112 8.13 31.30 0.36
N ASP A 113 7.01 30.80 -0.17
CA ASP A 113 6.54 31.21 -1.48
C ASP A 113 6.22 32.72 -1.40
N GLN A 114 7.26 33.55 -1.57
CA GLN A 114 7.14 34.93 -2.01
C GLN A 114 7.33 34.96 -3.53
N ALA A 115 6.23 34.95 -4.27
CA ALA A 115 6.06 35.63 -5.57
C ALA A 115 4.59 35.60 -5.99
#